data_AF-A0A918UGC0-F1
#
_entry.id   AF-A0A918UGC0-F1
#
_cell.length_a   1.000
_cell.length_b   1.000
_cell.length_c   1.000
_cell.angle_alpha   90.00
_cell.angle_beta   90.00
_cell.angle_gamma   90.00
#
_symmetry.space_group_name_H-M   'P 1'
#
loop_
_entity.id
_entity.type
_entity.pdbx_description
1 polymer ?
#
loop_
_entity_poly.entity_id
_entity_poly.type
_entity_poly.pdbx_seq_one_letter_code
_entity_poly.pdbx_strand_id
1 'polypeptide(L)'
;MLRALTDVVGPALAGSEKHVVEQLHLAIATLSFVKTRLPDARAFHRMELRAYIAMCERAAGIAHEALPGDADALTALARQGETVLADPEADLAAYETADRALRDSLTALSNRVVGTPCQPGLERLILDEGDAILRQCRQWCTPFGFELKPEDLPPPAW
;
A
#
# COMPACT_ATOMS: atom_id res chain seq x y z
N MET A 1 -27.56 0.90 -4.84
CA MET A 1 -26.86 0.67 -6.12
C MET A 1 -26.51 -0.81 -6.33
N LEU A 2 -25.65 -1.43 -5.50
CA LEU A 2 -25.30 -2.87 -5.61
C LEU A 2 -26.52 -3.80 -5.77
N ARG A 3 -27.51 -3.67 -4.89
CA ARG A 3 -28.76 -4.44 -4.96
C ARG A 3 -29.49 -4.31 -6.30
N ALA A 4 -29.53 -3.11 -6.89
CA ALA A 4 -30.17 -2.90 -8.18
C ALA A 4 -29.37 -3.54 -9.33
N LEU A 5 -28.04 -3.50 -9.27
CA LEU A 5 -27.18 -4.17 -10.25
C LEU A 5 -27.37 -5.69 -10.21
N THR A 6 -27.47 -6.28 -9.02
CA THR A 6 -27.67 -7.72 -8.83
C THR A 6 -29.11 -8.17 -9.12
N ASP A 7 -30.11 -7.49 -8.56
CA ASP A 7 -31.49 -7.98 -8.53
C ASP A 7 -32.30 -7.53 -9.76
N VAL A 8 -31.87 -6.47 -10.47
CA VAL A 8 -32.61 -5.89 -11.60
C VAL A 8 -31.79 -5.93 -12.89
N VAL A 9 -30.59 -5.36 -12.88
CA VAL A 9 -29.77 -5.23 -14.10
C VAL A 9 -29.20 -6.58 -14.54
N GLY A 10 -28.69 -7.39 -13.62
CA GLY A 10 -28.20 -8.74 -13.91
C GLY A 10 -29.22 -9.60 -14.66
N PRO A 11 -30.45 -9.78 -14.12
CA PRO A 11 -31.52 -10.50 -14.81
C PRO A 11 -31.92 -9.87 -16.15
N ALA A 12 -31.92 -8.54 -16.27
CA ALA A 12 -32.26 -7.86 -17.52
C ALA A 12 -31.23 -8.10 -18.65
N LEU A 13 -30.01 -8.51 -18.30
CA LEU A 13 -28.95 -8.87 -19.25
C LEU A 13 -28.90 -10.38 -19.56
N ALA A 14 -29.86 -11.18 -19.07
CA ALA A 14 -29.96 -12.61 -19.36
C ALA A 14 -30.27 -12.85 -20.85
N GLY A 15 -29.23 -12.89 -21.67
CA GLY A 15 -29.31 -12.96 -23.14
C GLY A 15 -28.32 -12.04 -23.85
N SER A 16 -27.64 -11.15 -23.12
CA SER A 16 -26.51 -10.40 -23.63
C SER A 16 -25.29 -11.29 -23.88
N GLU A 17 -24.33 -10.77 -24.64
CA GLU A 17 -23.06 -11.46 -24.87
C GLU A 17 -22.33 -11.76 -23.55
N LYS A 18 -21.65 -12.91 -23.50
CA LYS A 18 -20.94 -13.39 -22.30
C LYS A 18 -20.03 -12.33 -21.69
N HIS A 19 -19.30 -11.61 -22.54
CA HIS A 19 -18.36 -10.58 -22.10
C HIS A 19 -19.07 -9.43 -21.35
N VAL A 20 -20.31 -9.08 -21.71
CA VAL A 20 -21.09 -8.02 -21.04
C VAL A 20 -21.46 -8.45 -19.62
N VAL A 21 -21.90 -9.69 -19.46
CA VAL A 21 -22.25 -10.26 -18.15
C VAL A 21 -21.02 -10.36 -17.25
N GLU A 22 -19.87 -10.75 -17.79
CA GLU A 22 -18.59 -10.77 -17.07
C GLU A 22 -18.17 -9.38 -16.60
N GLN A 23 -18.29 -8.34 -17.45
CA GLN A 23 -17.99 -6.97 -17.05
C GLN A 23 -18.94 -6.45 -15.95
N LEU A 24 -20.23 -6.80 -16.00
CA LEU A 24 -21.16 -6.46 -14.92
C LEU A 24 -20.75 -7.13 -13.60
N HIS A 25 -20.40 -8.41 -13.62
CA HIS A 25 -19.92 -9.10 -12.43
C HIS A 25 -18.65 -8.48 -11.86
N LEU A 26 -17.71 -8.08 -12.71
CA LEU A 26 -16.48 -7.38 -12.28
C LEU A 26 -16.80 -6.03 -11.63
N ALA A 27 -17.75 -5.27 -12.20
CA ALA A 27 -18.21 -4.01 -11.62
C ALA A 27 -18.87 -4.22 -10.25
N ILE A 28 -19.74 -5.24 -10.10
CA ILE A 28 -20.38 -5.59 -8.83
C ILE A 28 -19.32 -6.00 -7.79
N ALA A 29 -18.34 -6.84 -8.17
CA ALA A 29 -17.25 -7.27 -7.30
C ALA A 29 -16.44 -6.06 -6.80
N THR A 30 -16.08 -5.15 -7.71
CA THR A 30 -15.32 -3.93 -7.39
C THR A 30 -16.10 -3.02 -6.44
N LEU A 31 -17.37 -2.76 -6.72
CA LEU A 31 -18.22 -1.94 -5.85
C LEU A 31 -18.43 -2.58 -4.47
N SER A 32 -18.50 -3.91 -4.42
CA SER A 32 -18.61 -4.65 -3.16
C SER A 32 -17.34 -4.53 -2.34
N PHE A 33 -16.17 -4.68 -2.96
CA PHE A 33 -14.87 -4.44 -2.33
C PHE A 33 -14.74 -3.02 -1.77
N VAL A 34 -15.07 -2.00 -2.58
CA VAL A 34 -15.02 -0.60 -2.12
C VAL A 34 -15.94 -0.41 -0.93
N LYS A 35 -17.16 -0.96 -0.97
CA LYS A 35 -18.10 -0.87 0.16
C LYS A 35 -17.54 -1.50 1.44
N THR A 36 -16.88 -2.65 1.38
CA THR A 36 -16.29 -3.30 2.56
C THR A 36 -15.04 -2.59 3.06
N ARG A 37 -14.27 -1.93 2.18
CA ARG A 37 -12.98 -1.31 2.54
C ARG A 37 -13.05 0.18 2.85
N LEU A 38 -14.04 0.89 2.35
CA LEU A 38 -14.17 2.34 2.56
C LEU A 38 -14.14 2.76 4.04
N PRO A 39 -14.79 2.04 5.00
CA PRO A 39 -14.71 2.40 6.42
C PRO A 39 -13.28 2.37 6.98
N ASP A 40 -12.45 1.47 6.46
CA ASP A 40 -11.11 1.21 6.96
C ASP A 40 -10.02 1.94 6.16
N ALA A 41 -10.37 2.55 5.01
CA ALA A 41 -9.39 3.08 4.05
C ALA A 41 -8.41 4.06 4.69
N ARG A 42 -8.92 4.99 5.51
CA ARG A 42 -8.06 5.94 6.22
C ARG A 42 -7.10 5.24 7.18
N ALA A 43 -7.56 4.23 7.92
CA ALA A 43 -6.73 3.51 8.85
C ALA A 43 -5.63 2.73 8.11
N PHE A 44 -5.99 2.08 7.00
CA PHE A 44 -5.06 1.32 6.16
C PHE A 44 -3.95 2.21 5.59
N HIS A 45 -4.30 3.34 4.96
CA HIS A 45 -3.29 4.25 4.41
C HIS A 45 -2.39 4.88 5.47
N ARG A 46 -2.92 5.12 6.68
CA ARG A 46 -2.10 5.59 7.81
C ARG A 46 -1.15 4.50 8.32
N MET A 47 -1.58 3.24 8.34
CA MET A 47 -0.75 2.09 8.70
C MET A 47 0.39 1.92 7.69
N GLU A 48 0.08 1.98 6.38
CA GLU A 48 1.08 1.87 5.30
C GLU A 48 2.11 3.01 5.38
N LEU A 49 1.66 4.26 5.51
CA LEU A 49 2.55 5.42 5.61
C LEU A 49 3.48 5.32 6.84
N ARG A 50 2.98 4.87 8.00
CA ARG A 50 3.81 4.64 9.20
C ARG A 50 4.90 3.59 8.94
N ALA A 51 4.55 2.51 8.26
CA ALA A 51 5.50 1.45 7.96
C ALA A 51 6.63 1.97 7.06
N TYR A 52 6.30 2.75 6.02
CA TYR A 52 7.32 3.33 5.14
C TYR A 52 8.16 4.43 5.80
N ILE A 53 7.60 5.24 6.69
CA ILE A 53 8.38 6.19 7.51
C ILE A 53 9.42 5.42 8.33
N ALA A 54 9.00 4.41 9.08
CA ALA A 54 9.90 3.62 9.91
C ALA A 54 11.00 2.89 9.10
N MET A 55 10.65 2.39 7.90
CA MET A 55 11.61 1.78 6.98
C MET A 55 12.62 2.81 6.46
N CYS A 56 12.16 4.01 6.08
CA CYS A 56 13.01 5.09 5.57
C CYS A 56 13.98 5.63 6.62
N GLU A 57 13.54 5.78 7.88
CA GLU A 57 14.42 6.19 8.98
C GLU A 57 15.54 5.17 9.23
N ARG A 58 15.20 3.88 9.24
CA ARG A 58 16.19 2.80 9.40
C ARG A 58 17.14 2.72 8.20
N ALA A 59 16.62 2.85 6.97
CA ALA A 59 17.40 2.89 5.75
C ALA A 59 18.40 4.06 5.74
N ALA A 60 17.95 5.24 6.18
CA ALA A 60 18.81 6.41 6.32
C ALA A 60 19.95 6.15 7.31
N GLY A 61 19.65 5.55 8.47
CA GLY A 61 20.67 5.16 9.46
C GLY A 61 21.74 4.22 8.90
N ILE A 62 21.35 3.23 8.09
CA ILE A 62 22.29 2.29 7.44
C ILE A 62 23.17 3.00 6.40
N ALA A 63 22.59 3.91 5.62
CA ALA A 63 23.29 4.57 4.53
C ALA A 63 24.12 5.80 4.97
N HIS A 64 23.93 6.32 6.18
CA HIS A 64 24.46 7.62 6.59
C HIS A 64 25.99 7.73 6.47
N GLU A 65 26.75 6.68 6.81
CA GLU A 65 28.21 6.71 6.69
C GLU A 65 28.69 6.76 5.24
N ALA A 66 27.99 6.10 4.32
CA ALA A 66 28.38 5.99 2.92
C ALA A 66 27.82 7.14 2.05
N LEU A 67 26.60 7.58 2.34
CA LEU A 67 25.81 8.54 1.56
C LEU A 67 25.05 9.51 2.49
N PRO A 68 25.74 10.37 3.26
CA PRO A 68 25.11 11.20 4.28
C PRO A 68 24.03 12.14 3.70
N GLY A 69 24.28 12.74 2.52
CA GLY A 69 23.30 13.63 1.88
C GLY A 69 22.00 12.92 1.46
N ASP A 70 22.08 11.67 1.00
CA ASP A 70 20.89 10.88 0.66
C ASP A 70 20.16 10.39 1.92
N ALA A 71 20.91 10.01 2.96
CA ALA A 71 20.33 9.65 4.26
C ALA A 71 19.60 10.84 4.92
N ASP A 72 20.18 12.04 4.85
CA ASP A 72 19.56 13.27 5.38
C ASP A 72 18.29 13.63 4.60
N ALA A 73 18.33 13.52 3.26
CA ALA A 73 17.16 13.74 2.42
C ALA A 73 16.02 12.75 2.74
N LEU A 74 16.35 11.46 2.91
CA LEU A 74 15.38 10.43 3.27
C LEU A 74 14.78 10.67 4.67
N THR A 75 15.62 11.09 5.63
CA THR A 75 15.16 11.47 6.98
C THR A 75 14.23 12.69 6.94
N ALA A 76 14.54 13.69 6.13
CA ALA A 76 13.69 14.87 5.96
C ALA A 76 12.32 14.47 5.37
N LEU A 77 12.29 13.56 4.41
CA LEU A 77 11.07 13.06 3.81
C LEU A 77 10.23 12.23 4.79
N ALA A 78 10.86 11.40 5.62
CA ALA A 78 10.19 10.68 6.71
C ALA A 78 9.47 11.64 7.67
N ARG A 79 10.12 12.75 8.05
CA ARG A 79 9.51 13.80 8.87
C ARG A 79 8.33 14.51 8.18
N GLN A 80 8.38 14.69 6.86
CA GLN A 80 7.23 15.20 6.11
C GLN A 80 6.06 14.21 6.17
N GLY A 81 6.32 12.92 6.04
CA GLY A 81 5.32 11.86 6.24
C GLY A 81 4.68 11.90 7.63
N GLU A 82 5.47 12.08 8.69
CA GLU A 82 4.96 12.25 10.06
C GLU A 82 4.06 13.48 10.19
N THR A 83 4.40 14.57 9.49
CA THR A 83 3.57 15.78 9.46
C THR A 83 2.20 15.50 8.84
N VAL A 84 2.15 14.72 7.75
CA VAL A 84 0.90 14.27 7.11
C VAL A 84 0.09 13.36 8.05
N LEU A 85 0.74 12.47 8.80
CA LEU A 85 0.07 11.60 9.78
C LEU A 85 -0.54 12.37 10.96
N ALA A 86 0.11 13.47 11.37
CA ALA A 86 -0.33 14.32 12.45
C ALA A 86 -1.49 15.26 12.04
N ASP A 87 -1.66 15.50 10.73
CA ASP A 87 -2.72 16.36 10.21
C ASP A 87 -4.10 15.67 10.30
N PRO A 88 -5.05 16.20 11.10
CA PRO A 88 -6.39 15.65 11.18
C PRO A 88 -7.21 15.85 9.89
N GLU A 89 -6.87 16.84 9.07
CA GLU A 89 -7.55 17.19 7.82
C GLU A 89 -6.96 16.47 6.60
N ALA A 90 -5.82 15.78 6.75
CA ALA A 90 -5.21 15.02 5.67
C ALA A 90 -6.16 13.94 5.13
N ASP A 91 -6.43 14.04 3.82
CA ASP A 91 -7.23 13.09 3.05
C ASP A 91 -6.40 11.88 2.57
N LEU A 92 -7.03 10.97 1.84
CA LEU A 92 -6.36 9.78 1.34
C LEU A 92 -5.27 10.11 0.31
N ALA A 93 -5.48 11.14 -0.51
CA ALA A 93 -4.52 11.54 -1.53
C ALA A 93 -3.22 12.10 -0.91
N ALA A 94 -3.32 12.77 0.24
CA ALA A 94 -2.15 13.20 1.01
C ALA A 94 -1.32 12.01 1.50
N TYR A 95 -1.96 10.96 2.05
CA TYR A 95 -1.24 9.75 2.48
C TYR A 95 -0.59 9.03 1.29
N GLU A 96 -1.31 8.84 0.18
CA GLU A 96 -0.78 8.19 -1.02
C GLU A 96 0.40 8.96 -1.65
N THR A 97 0.34 10.29 -1.62
CA THR A 97 1.42 11.14 -2.14
C THR A 97 2.67 11.03 -1.28
N ALA A 98 2.53 11.06 0.05
CA ALA A 98 3.63 10.89 0.98
C ALA A 98 4.24 9.48 0.88
N ASP A 99 3.40 8.45 0.80
CA ASP A 99 3.81 7.05 0.62
C ASP A 99 4.66 6.87 -0.64
N ARG A 100 4.14 7.37 -1.78
CA ARG A 100 4.84 7.31 -3.07
C ARG A 100 6.20 7.99 -3.01
N ALA A 101 6.27 9.18 -2.41
CA ALA A 101 7.52 9.91 -2.30
C ALA A 101 8.57 9.12 -1.49
N LEU A 102 8.17 8.52 -0.36
CA LEU A 102 9.05 7.68 0.47
C LEU A 102 9.57 6.47 -0.31
N ARG A 103 8.68 5.77 -1.02
CA ARG A 103 9.03 4.59 -1.83
C ARG A 103 9.97 4.94 -2.97
N ASP A 104 9.73 6.04 -3.67
CA ASP A 104 10.60 6.52 -4.76
C ASP A 104 11.99 6.88 -4.21
N SER A 105 12.05 7.56 -3.06
CA SER A 105 13.32 7.93 -2.42
C SER A 105 14.08 6.70 -1.90
N LEU A 106 13.38 5.72 -1.32
CA LEU A 106 13.99 4.47 -0.87
C LEU A 106 14.53 3.66 -2.06
N THR A 107 13.79 3.61 -3.17
CA THR A 107 14.23 2.99 -4.42
C THR A 107 15.49 3.68 -4.96
N ALA A 108 15.49 5.01 -4.98
CA ALA A 108 16.64 5.80 -5.40
C ALA A 108 17.87 5.54 -4.50
N LEU A 109 17.69 5.47 -3.18
CA LEU A 109 18.76 5.13 -2.25
C LEU A 109 19.30 3.71 -2.52
N SER A 110 18.42 2.73 -2.69
CA SER A 110 18.79 1.34 -2.99
C SER A 110 19.67 1.24 -4.24
N ASN A 111 19.38 2.05 -5.27
CA ASN A 111 20.20 2.09 -6.48
C ASN A 111 21.57 2.75 -6.25
N ARG A 112 21.66 3.76 -5.38
CA ARG A 112 22.90 4.48 -5.10
C ARG A 112 23.85 3.70 -4.19
N VAL A 113 23.35 2.86 -3.31
CA VAL A 113 24.20 2.06 -2.41
C VAL A 113 24.89 0.90 -3.12
N VAL A 114 24.57 0.60 -4.38
CA VAL A 114 25.18 -0.51 -5.13
C VAL A 114 26.71 -0.40 -5.12
N GLY A 115 27.38 -1.47 -4.68
CA GLY A 115 28.83 -1.53 -4.55
C GLY A 115 29.40 -0.86 -3.30
N THR A 116 28.57 -0.23 -2.46
CA THR A 116 28.98 0.32 -1.17
C THR A 116 28.91 -0.74 -0.06
N PRO A 117 29.66 -0.58 1.05
CA PRO A 117 29.60 -1.51 2.18
C PRO A 117 28.21 -1.64 2.83
N CYS A 118 27.34 -0.64 2.68
CA CYS A 118 26.00 -0.62 3.30
C CYS A 118 24.93 -1.35 2.47
N GLN A 119 25.21 -1.72 1.20
CA GLN A 119 24.25 -2.40 0.32
C GLN A 119 23.60 -3.65 0.95
N PRO A 120 24.34 -4.62 1.51
CA PRO A 120 23.72 -5.84 2.03
C PRO A 120 22.82 -5.57 3.25
N GLY A 121 23.14 -4.54 4.02
CA GLY A 121 22.33 -4.11 5.15
C GLY A 121 21.01 -3.49 4.70
N LEU A 122 21.06 -2.62 3.68
CA LEU A 122 19.86 -1.99 3.15
C LEU A 122 18.95 -2.99 2.41
N GLU A 123 19.51 -3.88 1.60
CA GLU A 123 18.71 -4.91 0.90
C GLU A 123 17.98 -5.83 1.89
N ARG A 124 18.65 -6.25 2.96
CA ARG A 124 18.03 -7.06 4.00
C ARG A 124 16.89 -6.32 4.69
N LEU A 125 17.11 -5.06 5.05
CA LEU A 125 16.07 -4.22 5.65
C LEU A 125 14.82 -4.13 4.76
N ILE A 126 15.01 -3.85 3.47
CA ILE A 126 13.91 -3.71 2.50
C ILE A 126 13.14 -5.02 2.36
N LEU A 127 13.84 -6.17 2.28
CA LEU A 127 13.20 -7.48 2.18
C LEU A 127 12.42 -7.84 3.45
N ASP A 128 13.03 -7.67 4.61
CA ASP A 128 12.44 -8.05 5.90
C ASP A 128 11.19 -7.21 6.22
N GLU A 129 11.25 -5.89 6.03
CA GLU A 129 10.12 -5.00 6.29
C GLU A 129 9.09 -5.00 5.17
N GLY A 130 9.52 -5.23 3.93
CA GLY A 130 8.64 -5.34 2.77
C GLY A 130 7.65 -6.51 2.91
N ASP A 131 8.06 -7.64 3.50
CA ASP A 131 7.16 -8.78 3.72
C ASP A 131 5.97 -8.40 4.62
N ALA A 132 6.22 -7.65 5.70
CA ALA A 132 5.16 -7.22 6.62
C ALA A 132 4.12 -6.32 5.93
N ILE A 133 4.58 -5.35 5.13
CA ILE A 133 3.71 -4.46 4.36
C ILE A 133 2.92 -5.26 3.32
N LEU A 134 3.59 -6.11 2.54
CA LEU A 134 2.96 -6.93 1.52
C LEU A 134 1.88 -7.87 2.08
N ARG A 135 2.12 -8.45 3.26
CA ARG A 135 1.11 -9.26 3.94
C ARG A 135 -0.14 -8.47 4.33
N GLN A 136 0.01 -7.23 4.80
CA GLN A 136 -1.13 -6.35 5.08
C GLN A 136 -1.86 -5.93 3.80
N CYS A 137 -1.14 -5.66 2.70
CA CYS A 137 -1.75 -5.36 1.40
C CYS A 137 -2.52 -6.57 0.82
N ARG A 138 -1.98 -7.78 0.96
CA ARG A 138 -2.70 -9.02 0.62
C ARG A 138 -3.96 -9.16 1.47
N GLN A 139 -3.84 -8.90 2.77
CA GLN A 139 -4.97 -8.93 3.69
C GLN A 139 -6.05 -7.92 3.32
N TRP A 140 -5.67 -6.71 2.91
CA TRP A 140 -6.57 -5.70 2.38
C TRP A 140 -7.32 -6.19 1.14
N CYS A 141 -6.63 -6.89 0.23
CA CYS A 141 -7.20 -7.40 -1.02
C CYS A 141 -8.00 -8.70 -0.89
N THR A 142 -8.10 -9.31 0.30
CA THR A 142 -8.85 -10.57 0.51
C THR A 142 -10.29 -10.59 -0.06
N PRO A 143 -11.10 -9.51 -0.04
CA PRO A 143 -12.46 -9.57 -0.56
C PRO A 143 -12.53 -9.79 -2.08
N PHE A 144 -11.43 -9.63 -2.82
CA PHE A 144 -11.37 -10.00 -4.23
C PHE A 144 -11.33 -11.52 -4.48
N GLY A 145 -10.98 -12.32 -3.47
CA GLY A 145 -10.94 -13.79 -3.58
C GLY A 145 -9.76 -14.35 -4.37
N PHE A 146 -8.72 -13.55 -4.64
CA PHE A 146 -7.49 -14.01 -5.31
C PHE A 146 -6.48 -14.66 -4.36
N GLU A 147 -6.65 -14.46 -3.05
CA GLU A 147 -5.75 -15.02 -2.05
C GLU A 147 -5.97 -16.53 -1.91
N LEU A 148 -4.90 -17.32 -2.10
CA LEU A 148 -4.99 -18.78 -2.10
C LEU A 148 -5.08 -19.36 -0.69
N LYS A 149 -4.47 -18.67 0.29
CA LYS A 149 -4.43 -19.08 1.70
C LYS A 149 -4.72 -17.90 2.62
N PRO A 150 -5.96 -17.38 2.63
CA PRO A 150 -6.31 -16.22 3.44
C PRO A 150 -6.14 -16.46 4.95
N GLU A 151 -6.21 -17.70 5.40
CA GLU A 151 -5.98 -18.11 6.79
C GLU A 151 -4.52 -17.93 7.26
N ASP A 152 -3.56 -17.88 6.33
CA ASP A 152 -2.13 -17.67 6.63
C ASP A 152 -1.78 -16.18 6.78
N LEU A 153 -2.72 -15.27 6.46
CA LEU A 153 -2.50 -13.83 6.51
C LEU A 153 -2.60 -13.29 7.94
N PRO A 154 -1.83 -12.24 8.27
CA PRO A 154 -1.91 -11.62 9.58
C PRO A 154 -3.28 -10.97 9.81
N PRO A 155 -3.68 -10.74 11.07
CA PRO A 155 -4.82 -9.89 11.37
C PRO A 155 -4.58 -8.47 10.81
N PRO A 156 -5.65 -7.74 10.48
CA PRO A 156 -5.57 -6.33 10.13
C PRO A 156 -4.78 -5.53 11.18
N ALA A 157 -3.76 -4.80 10.73
CA ALA A 157 -2.97 -3.92 11.58
C ALA A 157 -3.41 -2.45 11.51
N TRP A 158 -4.53 -2.18 10.82
CA TRP A 158 -5.13 -0.85 10.67
C TRP A 158 -6.29 -0.64 11.65
#